data_AF-A0AA41ZH82-F1
#
_entry.id   AF-A0AA41ZH82-F1
#
_cell.length_a   1.000
_cell.length_b   1.000
_cell.length_c   1.000
_cell.angle_alpha   90.00
_cell.angle_beta   90.00
_cell.angle_gamma   90.00
#
_symmetry.space_group_name_H-M   'P 1'
#
loop_
_entity.id
_entity.type
_entity.pdbx_description
1 polymer ?
#
loop_
_entity_poly.entity_id
_entity_poly.type
_entity_poly.pdbx_seq_one_letter_code
_entity_poly.pdbx_strand_id
1 'polypeptide(L)'
;MPRIAPGKTRDSSDIRARDKTRSLRQLGKRYSPRRALDALMAVLRSNIMNSLSDRLHVPLRYKRAFGEFPNLRNPKTFNEKICYRKLHPEPVFSILSDKVEARSYVKHCIGEQNLTPCLGVARQLTPELFDELPNQFVMKASHGSGFNLLVDDKRHVTFPELYNLSQKWLSSNFYTVCRENQYKPIEPRLIFEKLLLDESGKVPKDYKFHCFQKPGEEPVIYIEISHDRFTNYRVDFYDSDWKLVRVREERLDSGIELEKPHNLDAAMELALKLARGFSYVRVDFYLIGDDIYFGEMTFTPMAGLMKFDSRELDEQWGALFD
;
A
#
# COMPACT_ATOMS: atom_id res chain seq x y z
N MET A 1 -65.48 11.29 38.38
CA MET A 1 -65.17 9.85 38.59
C MET A 1 -63.77 9.61 38.05
N PRO A 2 -62.88 8.90 38.78
CA PRO A 2 -61.91 9.59 39.64
C PRO A 2 -60.43 9.12 39.53
N ARG A 3 -59.58 9.86 40.26
CA ARG A 3 -58.27 9.52 40.90
C ARG A 3 -56.94 9.66 40.12
N ILE A 4 -56.20 10.66 40.58
CA ILE A 4 -54.74 10.85 40.50
C ILE A 4 -54.08 10.21 41.75
N ALA A 5 -52.80 9.83 41.58
CA ALA A 5 -51.68 9.79 42.55
C ALA A 5 -51.19 8.40 43.02
N PRO A 6 -49.94 8.28 43.51
CA PRO A 6 -48.65 8.82 43.03
C PRO A 6 -47.52 7.75 43.08
N GLY A 7 -46.31 8.03 42.54
CA GLY A 7 -45.26 7.00 42.54
C GLY A 7 -43.81 7.43 42.31
N LYS A 8 -43.26 8.23 43.24
CA LYS A 8 -41.88 8.21 43.75
C LYS A 8 -40.69 8.39 42.78
N THR A 9 -40.09 9.57 42.91
CA THR A 9 -38.65 9.81 42.86
C THR A 9 -37.86 8.80 43.70
N ARG A 10 -36.74 8.29 43.16
CA ARG A 10 -35.59 7.88 43.97
C ARG A 10 -34.31 8.41 43.38
N ASP A 11 -33.67 9.19 44.22
CA ASP A 11 -32.34 9.75 44.13
C ASP A 11 -31.27 8.66 44.15
N SER A 12 -30.11 9.09 43.68
CA SER A 12 -28.79 8.52 43.66
C SER A 12 -28.31 7.90 44.98
N SER A 13 -27.20 7.15 44.87
CA SER A 13 -26.45 6.44 45.92
C SER A 13 -27.08 5.11 46.39
N ASP A 14 -26.61 4.00 45.82
CA ASP A 14 -25.92 2.93 46.58
C ASP A 14 -25.67 1.70 45.69
N ILE A 15 -24.62 1.72 44.85
CA ILE A 15 -24.08 0.47 44.27
C ILE A 15 -22.56 0.60 44.14
N ARG A 16 -21.88 0.59 45.29
CA ARG A 16 -20.51 0.07 45.37
C ARG A 16 -20.52 -1.17 46.26
N ALA A 17 -19.71 -2.14 45.82
CA ALA A 17 -19.32 -3.34 46.55
C ALA A 17 -20.40 -4.43 46.69
N ARG A 18 -20.52 -5.25 45.63
CA ARG A 18 -20.60 -6.72 45.70
C ARG A 18 -20.74 -7.26 44.28
N ASP A 19 -19.65 -7.77 43.71
CA ASP A 19 -19.57 -9.12 43.14
C ASP A 19 -18.18 -9.35 42.50
N LYS A 20 -17.17 -9.50 43.35
CA LYS A 20 -15.85 -10.06 42.97
C LYS A 20 -15.93 -11.59 43.07
N THR A 21 -16.78 -12.24 42.26
CA THR A 21 -16.80 -13.72 42.19
C THR A 21 -17.48 -14.28 40.93
N ARG A 22 -17.39 -13.62 39.76
CA ARG A 22 -17.63 -14.33 38.48
C ARG A 22 -16.36 -15.03 38.00
N SER A 23 -16.16 -16.17 38.66
CA SER A 23 -15.34 -17.33 38.34
C SER A 23 -14.81 -17.46 36.89
N LEU A 24 -13.50 -17.74 36.83
CA LEU A 24 -12.65 -18.13 35.72
C LEU A 24 -13.17 -19.35 34.94
N ARG A 25 -14.25 -19.21 34.15
CA ARG A 25 -14.79 -20.30 33.31
C ARG A 25 -15.18 -19.91 31.86
N GLN A 26 -14.68 -18.80 31.31
CA GLN A 26 -14.93 -18.46 29.89
C GLN A 26 -13.73 -18.04 29.04
N LEU A 27 -12.48 -18.25 29.52
CA LEU A 27 -11.27 -18.00 28.73
C LEU A 27 -10.49 -19.30 28.43
N GLY A 28 -11.20 -20.31 27.93
CA GLY A 28 -10.62 -21.50 27.34
C GLY A 28 -10.85 -21.53 25.84
N LYS A 29 -10.18 -20.67 25.06
CA LYS A 29 -10.03 -20.92 23.62
C LYS A 29 -9.21 -22.21 23.49
N ARG A 30 -9.88 -23.36 23.42
CA ARG A 30 -9.27 -24.65 23.11
C ARG A 30 -8.53 -24.52 21.77
N TYR A 31 -7.21 -24.39 21.83
CA TYR A 31 -6.33 -24.60 20.69
C TYR A 31 -6.59 -26.02 20.17
N SER A 32 -7.13 -26.15 18.96
CA SER A 32 -7.31 -27.48 18.36
C SER A 32 -5.96 -27.97 17.80
N PRO A 33 -5.60 -29.25 18.00
CA PRO A 33 -4.34 -29.81 17.46
C PRO A 33 -4.20 -29.62 15.95
N ARG A 34 -5.32 -29.63 15.21
CA ARG A 34 -5.36 -29.36 13.76
C ARG A 34 -4.91 -27.94 13.41
N ARG A 35 -5.36 -26.91 14.15
CA ARG A 35 -4.93 -25.53 13.92
C ARG A 35 -3.45 -25.31 14.23
N ALA A 36 -2.92 -25.98 15.26
CA ALA A 36 -1.51 -25.94 15.57
C ALA A 36 -0.66 -26.62 14.47
N LEU A 37 -1.12 -27.77 13.96
CA LEU A 37 -0.49 -28.45 12.83
C LEU A 37 -0.55 -27.61 11.54
N ASP A 38 -1.69 -27.00 11.23
CA ASP A 38 -1.85 -26.12 10.06
C ASP A 38 -0.90 -24.90 10.16
N ALA A 39 -0.79 -24.29 11.35
CA ALA A 39 0.14 -23.19 11.60
C ALA A 39 1.60 -23.64 11.44
N LEU A 40 1.97 -24.80 11.99
CA LEU A 40 3.31 -25.36 11.83
C LEU A 40 3.64 -25.65 10.36
N MET A 41 2.69 -26.27 9.64
CA MET A 41 2.85 -26.55 8.21
C MET A 41 2.93 -25.26 7.39
N ALA A 42 2.21 -24.20 7.77
CA ALA A 42 2.34 -22.89 7.15
C ALA A 42 3.73 -22.27 7.38
N VAL A 43 4.27 -22.36 8.59
CA VAL A 43 5.63 -21.90 8.93
C VAL A 43 6.68 -22.70 8.14
N LEU A 44 6.58 -24.02 8.10
CA LEU A 44 7.49 -24.88 7.34
C LEU A 44 7.45 -24.56 5.83
N ARG A 45 6.25 -24.41 5.26
CA ARG A 45 6.08 -24.00 3.85
C ARG A 45 6.70 -22.63 3.59
N SER A 46 6.53 -21.68 4.50
CA SER A 46 7.15 -20.34 4.40
C SER A 46 8.67 -20.44 4.41
N ASN A 47 9.24 -21.20 5.35
CA ASN A 47 10.69 -21.37 5.46
C ASN A 47 11.29 -22.06 4.23
N ILE A 48 10.64 -23.10 3.70
CA ILE A 48 11.06 -23.76 2.47
C ILE A 48 10.99 -22.77 1.30
N MET A 49 9.89 -22.03 1.14
CA MET A 49 9.78 -21.03 0.07
C MET A 49 10.85 -19.93 0.17
N ASN A 50 11.23 -19.54 1.39
CA ASN A 50 12.26 -18.52 1.62
C ASN A 50 13.69 -19.02 1.38
N SER A 51 13.93 -20.33 1.41
CA SER A 51 15.26 -20.90 1.08
C SER A 51 15.44 -21.15 -0.42
N LEU A 52 14.37 -21.12 -1.21
CA LEU A 52 14.44 -21.25 -2.67
C LEU A 52 15.15 -20.06 -3.32
N SER A 53 15.89 -20.34 -4.39
CA SER A 53 16.40 -19.31 -5.29
C SER A 53 15.25 -18.54 -5.94
N ASP A 54 15.50 -17.30 -6.34
CA ASP A 54 14.48 -16.43 -6.94
C ASP A 54 13.83 -17.05 -8.18
N ARG A 55 14.64 -17.76 -8.98
CA ARG A 55 14.22 -18.50 -10.18
C ARG A 55 13.24 -19.63 -9.90
N LEU A 56 13.15 -20.11 -8.65
CA LEU A 56 12.16 -21.10 -8.22
C LEU A 56 11.03 -20.45 -7.43
N HIS A 57 11.36 -19.50 -6.54
CA HIS A 57 10.39 -18.83 -5.69
C HIS A 57 9.32 -18.09 -6.50
N VAL A 58 9.72 -17.28 -7.49
CA VAL A 58 8.78 -16.48 -8.29
C VAL A 58 7.81 -17.36 -9.08
N PRO A 59 8.25 -18.36 -9.88
CA PRO A 59 7.33 -19.26 -10.58
C PRO A 59 6.41 -20.08 -9.67
N LEU A 60 6.89 -20.54 -8.51
CA LEU A 60 6.07 -21.32 -7.58
C LEU A 60 5.00 -20.45 -6.90
N ARG A 61 5.32 -19.20 -6.55
CA ARG A 61 4.30 -18.26 -6.04
C ARG A 61 3.26 -17.94 -7.10
N TYR A 62 3.68 -17.73 -8.35
CA TYR A 62 2.78 -17.54 -9.47
C TYR A 62 1.87 -18.76 -9.66
N LYS A 63 2.42 -19.98 -9.68
CA LYS A 63 1.62 -21.22 -9.76
C LYS A 63 0.65 -21.40 -8.60
N ARG A 64 1.04 -21.04 -7.39
CA ARG A 64 0.13 -21.07 -6.25
C ARG A 64 -1.03 -20.08 -6.40
N ALA A 65 -0.78 -18.92 -7.03
CA ALA A 65 -1.81 -17.92 -7.28
C ALA A 65 -2.74 -18.32 -8.43
N PHE A 66 -2.19 -18.76 -9.57
CA PHE A 66 -2.93 -18.90 -10.83
C PHE A 66 -3.17 -20.36 -11.29
N GLY A 67 -2.57 -21.35 -10.63
CA GLY A 67 -2.68 -22.77 -10.98
C GLY A 67 -1.68 -23.25 -12.04
N GLU A 68 -1.02 -22.34 -12.76
CA GLU A 68 -0.06 -22.62 -13.82
C GLU A 68 1.28 -21.89 -13.60
N PHE A 69 2.35 -22.31 -14.28
CA PHE A 69 3.64 -21.62 -14.21
C PHE A 69 3.70 -20.44 -15.20
N PRO A 70 4.39 -19.34 -14.86
CA PRO A 70 4.56 -18.22 -15.78
C PRO A 70 5.57 -18.56 -16.87
N ASN A 71 5.33 -18.08 -18.10
CA ASN A 71 6.29 -18.17 -19.18
C ASN A 71 7.31 -17.02 -19.10
N LEU A 72 8.36 -17.19 -18.29
CA LEU A 72 9.42 -16.18 -18.14
C LEU A 72 10.41 -16.13 -19.31
N ARG A 73 10.34 -17.06 -20.26
CA ARG A 73 11.18 -17.03 -21.46
C ARG A 73 10.61 -16.11 -22.53
N ASN A 74 9.28 -16.04 -22.62
CA ASN A 74 8.55 -15.17 -23.53
C ASN A 74 7.28 -14.68 -22.83
N PRO A 75 7.40 -13.71 -21.89
CA PRO A 75 6.29 -13.26 -21.08
C PRO A 75 5.29 -12.49 -21.94
N LYS A 76 4.02 -12.89 -21.87
CA LYS A 76 2.93 -12.27 -22.64
C LYS A 76 1.98 -11.49 -21.76
N THR A 77 1.64 -12.02 -20.59
CA THR A 77 0.70 -11.36 -19.68
C THR A 77 1.39 -10.27 -18.87
N PHE A 78 0.62 -9.31 -18.36
CA PHE A 78 1.10 -8.28 -17.45
C PHE A 78 1.80 -8.92 -16.25
N ASN A 79 1.17 -9.90 -15.61
CA ASN A 79 1.75 -10.58 -14.44
C ASN A 79 3.05 -11.34 -14.77
N GLU A 80 3.16 -11.97 -15.94
CA GLU A 80 4.39 -12.62 -16.39
C GLU A 80 5.52 -11.60 -16.59
N LYS A 81 5.22 -10.47 -17.25
CA LYS A 81 6.19 -9.38 -17.47
C LYS A 81 6.65 -8.74 -16.16
N ILE A 82 5.75 -8.53 -15.20
CA ILE A 82 6.14 -8.07 -13.86
C ILE A 82 6.99 -9.14 -13.14
N CYS A 83 6.65 -10.42 -13.27
CA CYS A 83 7.49 -11.50 -12.73
C CYS A 83 8.89 -11.52 -13.34
N TYR A 84 9.02 -11.26 -14.64
CA TYR A 84 10.30 -11.10 -15.32
C TYR A 84 11.08 -9.91 -14.75
N ARG A 85 10.47 -8.72 -14.65
CA ARG A 85 11.09 -7.51 -14.08
C ARG A 85 11.60 -7.69 -12.65
N LYS A 86 10.89 -8.43 -11.80
CA LYS A 86 11.36 -8.77 -10.45
C LYS A 86 12.68 -9.54 -10.45
N LEU A 87 12.91 -10.40 -11.45
CA LEU A 87 14.12 -11.21 -11.57
C LEU A 87 15.24 -10.48 -12.32
N HIS A 88 14.87 -9.48 -13.13
CA HIS A 88 15.76 -8.71 -14.00
C HIS A 88 15.49 -7.20 -13.83
N PRO A 89 15.63 -6.63 -12.62
CA PRO A 89 15.35 -5.21 -12.43
C PRO A 89 16.41 -4.35 -13.12
N GLU A 90 15.98 -3.27 -13.75
CA GLU A 90 16.90 -2.22 -14.17
C GLU A 90 17.44 -1.48 -12.94
N PRO A 91 18.71 -1.04 -12.92
CA PRO A 91 19.29 -0.36 -11.76
C PRO A 91 18.51 0.87 -11.30
N VAL A 92 17.90 1.60 -12.25
CA VAL A 92 17.08 2.79 -11.97
C VAL A 92 15.83 2.48 -11.14
N PHE A 93 15.29 1.26 -11.22
CA PHE A 93 14.11 0.88 -10.43
C PHE A 93 14.39 0.91 -8.93
N SER A 94 15.60 0.59 -8.50
CA SER A 94 15.99 0.68 -7.10
C SER A 94 16.01 2.13 -6.61
N ILE A 95 16.59 3.03 -7.40
CA ILE A 95 16.67 4.46 -7.08
C ILE A 95 15.25 5.05 -6.97
N LEU A 96 14.37 4.72 -7.91
CA LEU A 96 13.01 5.26 -7.97
C LEU A 96 12.03 4.55 -7.03
N SER A 97 12.36 3.36 -6.52
CA SER A 97 11.60 2.68 -5.47
C SER A 97 12.02 3.12 -4.05
N ASP A 98 13.19 3.74 -3.89
CA ASP A 98 13.64 4.34 -2.64
C ASP A 98 12.88 5.65 -2.40
N LYS A 99 12.04 5.69 -1.36
CA LYS A 99 11.20 6.86 -1.05
C LYS A 99 11.98 8.14 -0.72
N VAL A 100 13.28 8.03 -0.41
CA VAL A 100 14.17 9.18 -0.21
C VAL A 100 14.76 9.62 -1.56
N GLU A 101 15.39 8.70 -2.29
CA GLU A 101 16.09 9.06 -3.54
C GLU A 101 15.13 9.47 -4.67
N ALA A 102 13.95 8.84 -4.75
CA ALA A 102 12.93 9.16 -5.74
C ALA A 102 12.50 10.64 -5.71
N ARG A 103 12.61 11.30 -4.55
CA ARG A 103 12.24 12.72 -4.40
C ARG A 103 13.08 13.63 -5.28
N SER A 104 14.37 13.34 -5.45
CA SER A 104 15.25 14.11 -6.33
C SER A 104 14.82 14.00 -7.80
N TYR A 105 14.42 12.81 -8.23
CA TYR A 105 13.89 12.58 -9.57
C TYR A 105 12.58 13.35 -9.80
N VAL A 106 11.64 13.26 -8.86
CA VAL A 106 10.35 13.97 -8.94
C VAL A 106 10.56 15.49 -8.96
N LYS A 107 11.42 16.02 -8.09
CA LYS A 107 11.77 17.45 -8.06
C LYS A 107 12.32 17.93 -9.40
N HIS A 108 13.15 17.11 -10.06
CA HIS A 108 13.71 17.46 -11.37
C HIS A 108 12.67 17.39 -12.50
N CYS A 109 11.82 16.36 -12.50
CA CYS A 109 10.89 16.11 -13.60
C CYS A 109 9.61 16.95 -13.56
N ILE A 110 9.03 17.14 -12.37
CA ILE A 110 7.74 17.83 -12.21
C ILE A 110 7.77 18.98 -11.21
N GLY A 111 8.85 19.13 -10.44
CA GLY A 111 9.03 20.24 -9.51
C GLY A 111 8.78 19.86 -8.05
N GLU A 112 9.33 20.68 -7.15
CA GLU A 112 9.29 20.44 -5.70
C GLU A 112 7.90 20.64 -5.09
N GLN A 113 7.08 21.50 -5.69
CA GLN A 113 5.70 21.74 -5.27
C GLN A 113 4.82 20.48 -5.32
N ASN A 114 5.20 19.49 -6.14
CA ASN A 114 4.50 18.21 -6.22
C ASN A 114 5.03 17.17 -5.21
N LEU A 115 5.99 17.51 -4.34
CA LEU A 115 6.44 16.61 -3.28
C LEU A 115 5.67 16.87 -2.00
N THR A 116 5.34 15.81 -1.27
CA THR A 116 4.93 15.92 0.13
C THR A 116 6.02 16.64 0.93
N PRO A 117 5.69 17.60 1.81
CA PRO A 117 6.70 18.26 2.64
C PRO A 117 7.46 17.24 3.49
N CYS A 118 8.79 17.20 3.33
CA CYS A 118 9.67 16.31 4.09
C CYS A 118 10.06 16.99 5.40
N LEU A 119 9.74 16.34 6.52
CA LEU A 119 10.06 16.79 7.86
C LEU A 119 11.44 16.30 8.32
N GLY A 120 11.96 15.24 7.70
CA GLY A 120 13.30 14.73 7.98
C GLY A 120 13.57 13.35 7.40
N VAL A 121 14.85 13.00 7.29
CA VAL A 121 15.32 11.67 6.91
C VAL A 121 16.36 11.22 7.93
N ALA A 122 16.26 9.99 8.42
CA ALA A 122 17.15 9.48 9.45
C ALA A 122 17.44 7.99 9.27
N ARG A 123 18.63 7.55 9.68
CA ARG A 123 18.98 6.12 9.76
C ARG A 123 18.50 5.47 11.05
N GLN A 124 18.09 6.26 12.04
CA GLN A 124 17.57 5.83 13.32
C GLN A 124 16.64 6.91 13.88
N LEU A 125 15.59 6.51 14.58
CA LEU A 125 14.79 7.43 15.38
C LEU A 125 15.50 7.69 16.72
N THR A 126 15.88 8.93 16.99
CA THR A 126 16.44 9.36 18.28
C THR A 126 15.38 10.10 19.12
N PRO A 127 15.57 10.24 20.44
CA PRO A 127 14.67 11.04 21.28
C PRO A 127 14.54 12.48 20.79
N GLU A 128 15.64 13.10 20.37
CA GLU A 128 15.67 14.49 19.90
C GLU A 128 14.86 14.64 18.62
N LEU A 129 15.06 13.74 17.65
CA LEU A 129 14.27 13.70 16.43
C LEU A 129 12.80 13.46 16.74
N PHE A 130 12.48 12.54 17.66
CA PHE A 130 11.11 12.31 18.07
C PHE A 130 10.49 13.59 18.64
N ASP A 131 11.17 14.33 19.51
CA ASP A 131 10.66 15.56 20.12
C ASP A 131 10.45 16.68 19.10
N GLU A 132 11.35 16.82 18.12
CA GLU A 132 11.25 17.81 17.03
C GLU A 132 10.08 17.56 16.05
N LEU A 133 9.62 16.31 15.91
CA LEU A 133 8.49 16.00 15.03
C LEU A 133 7.21 16.73 15.47
N PRO A 134 6.42 17.28 14.51
CA PRO A 134 5.17 17.95 14.81
C PRO A 134 4.12 16.99 15.41
N ASN A 135 2.98 17.52 15.86
CA ASN A 135 1.90 16.70 16.41
C ASN A 135 1.31 15.70 15.39
N GLN A 136 1.46 15.97 14.09
CA GLN A 136 0.95 15.13 13.00
C GLN A 136 2.03 14.89 11.94
N PHE A 137 2.26 13.63 11.58
CA PHE A 137 3.24 13.25 10.56
C PHE A 137 2.97 11.85 10.02
N VAL A 138 3.64 11.51 8.92
CA VAL A 138 3.72 10.15 8.40
C VAL A 138 5.15 9.67 8.54
N MET A 139 5.37 8.57 9.25
CA MET A 139 6.66 7.87 9.29
C MET A 139 6.65 6.74 8.27
N LYS A 140 7.65 6.70 7.40
CA LYS A 140 7.83 5.63 6.41
C LYS A 140 9.23 5.06 6.46
N ALA A 141 9.39 3.80 6.06
CA ALA A 141 10.71 3.27 5.71
C ALA A 141 10.92 3.31 4.19
N SER A 142 12.12 3.68 3.75
CA SER A 142 12.43 3.99 2.36
C SER A 142 12.42 2.78 1.41
N HIS A 143 12.68 1.59 1.94
CA HIS A 143 13.13 0.41 1.20
C HIS A 143 12.05 -0.68 1.05
N GLY A 144 10.77 -0.31 0.99
CA GLY A 144 9.70 -1.29 0.85
C GLY A 144 8.29 -0.73 0.73
N SER A 145 7.32 -1.65 0.82
CA SER A 145 5.88 -1.35 0.84
C SER A 145 5.25 -1.76 2.18
N GLY A 146 4.17 -1.08 2.56
CA GLY A 146 3.48 -1.33 3.82
C GLY A 146 4.19 -0.81 5.09
N PHE A 147 5.38 -0.23 4.95
CA PHE A 147 6.10 0.44 6.04
C PHE A 147 5.71 1.91 6.12
N ASN A 148 4.45 2.16 6.47
CA ASN A 148 3.90 3.51 6.65
C ASN A 148 3.07 3.55 7.94
N LEU A 149 3.30 4.55 8.78
CA LEU A 149 2.52 4.84 9.98
C LEU A 149 2.05 6.29 9.90
N LEU A 150 0.74 6.48 9.96
CA LEU A 150 0.14 7.80 10.07
C LEU A 150 -0.02 8.11 11.55
N VAL A 151 0.50 9.26 11.96
CA VAL A 151 0.34 9.81 13.31
C VAL A 151 -0.49 11.09 13.15
N ASP A 152 -1.76 11.01 13.51
CA ASP A 152 -2.71 12.13 13.52
C ASP A 152 -2.75 12.86 14.86
N ASP A 153 -2.23 12.23 15.92
CA ASP A 153 -2.00 12.86 17.21
C ASP A 153 -0.83 12.20 17.95
N LYS A 154 0.28 12.92 18.08
CA LYS A 154 1.51 12.46 18.75
C LYS A 154 1.27 12.07 20.21
N ARG A 155 0.20 12.56 20.86
CA ARG A 155 -0.18 12.16 22.24
C ARG A 155 -0.62 10.70 22.36
N HIS A 156 -1.00 10.07 21.25
CA HIS A 156 -1.42 8.67 21.20
C HIS A 156 -0.28 7.70 20.88
N VAL A 157 0.94 8.19 20.74
CA VAL A 157 2.11 7.38 20.45
C VAL A 157 3.29 7.76 21.34
N THR A 158 4.08 6.78 21.73
CA THR A 158 5.27 7.00 22.57
C THR A 158 6.55 6.79 21.78
N PHE A 159 7.65 7.42 22.21
CA PHE A 159 8.96 7.19 21.63
C PHE A 159 9.34 5.69 21.58
N PRO A 160 9.20 4.89 22.67
CA PRO A 160 9.52 3.47 22.62
C PRO A 160 8.71 2.68 21.59
N GLU A 161 7.43 3.00 21.38
CA GLU A 161 6.59 2.32 20.38
C GLU A 161 7.08 2.62 18.96
N LEU A 162 7.30 3.89 18.63
CA LEU A 162 7.82 4.27 17.31
C LEU A 162 9.23 3.76 17.08
N TYR A 163 10.09 3.80 18.10
CA TYR A 163 11.44 3.28 18.04
C TYR A 163 11.43 1.80 17.69
N ASN A 164 10.67 0.98 18.43
CA ASN A 164 10.57 -0.46 18.17
C ASN A 164 10.02 -0.77 16.78
N LEU A 165 8.99 -0.04 16.33
CA LEU A 165 8.45 -0.19 14.98
C LEU A 165 9.49 0.18 13.91
N SER A 166 10.20 1.28 14.10
CA SER A 166 11.24 1.74 13.18
C SER A 166 12.38 0.72 13.08
N GLN A 167 12.84 0.16 14.21
CA GLN A 167 13.88 -0.87 14.23
C GLN A 167 13.41 -2.13 13.49
N LYS A 168 12.16 -2.54 13.69
CA LYS A 168 11.57 -3.66 12.95
C LYS A 168 11.57 -3.41 11.44
N TRP A 169 11.19 -2.21 10.99
CA TRP A 169 11.21 -1.88 9.56
C TRP A 169 12.63 -1.81 9.00
N LEU A 170 13.54 -1.12 9.67
CA LEU A 170 14.92 -0.93 9.21
C LEU A 170 15.70 -2.25 9.15
N SER A 171 15.41 -3.20 10.05
CA SER A 171 16.00 -4.55 10.02
C SER A 171 15.30 -5.51 9.04
N SER A 172 14.15 -5.13 8.48
CA SER A 172 13.42 -5.96 7.53
C SER A 172 13.98 -5.83 6.12
N ASN A 173 14.18 -6.96 5.44
CA ASN A 173 14.53 -6.99 4.02
C ASN A 173 13.26 -7.22 3.18
N PHE A 174 12.69 -6.14 2.63
CA PHE A 174 11.42 -6.21 1.89
C PHE A 174 11.47 -7.13 0.67
N TYR A 175 12.64 -7.27 0.02
CA TYR A 175 12.82 -8.19 -1.10
C TYR A 175 12.41 -9.64 -0.74
N THR A 176 12.57 -10.07 0.51
CA THR A 176 12.22 -11.44 0.94
C THR A 176 10.72 -11.74 0.89
N VAL A 177 9.86 -10.73 0.82
CA VAL A 177 8.40 -10.89 0.79
C VAL A 177 7.94 -11.56 -0.50
N CYS A 178 8.37 -11.02 -1.66
CA CYS A 178 7.91 -11.46 -2.98
C CYS A 178 9.02 -11.54 -4.06
N ARG A 179 10.29 -11.44 -3.64
CA ARG A 179 11.50 -11.45 -4.51
C ARG A 179 11.54 -10.31 -5.51
N GLU A 180 11.09 -9.14 -5.09
CA GLU A 180 11.20 -7.89 -5.83
C GLU A 180 12.64 -7.37 -5.68
N ASN A 181 13.54 -7.81 -6.59
CA ASN A 181 14.98 -7.57 -6.45
C ASN A 181 15.35 -6.09 -6.43
N GLN A 182 14.52 -5.19 -6.96
CA GLN A 182 14.80 -3.76 -6.94
C GLN A 182 14.87 -3.18 -5.52
N TYR A 183 14.26 -3.81 -4.51
CA TYR A 183 14.38 -3.35 -3.12
C TYR A 183 15.68 -3.79 -2.44
N LYS A 184 16.36 -4.82 -2.97
CA LYS A 184 17.53 -5.44 -2.33
C LYS A 184 18.73 -4.49 -2.10
N PRO A 185 19.10 -3.59 -3.03
CA PRO A 185 20.24 -2.70 -2.83
C PRO A 185 19.87 -1.39 -2.12
N ILE A 186 18.60 -1.16 -1.80
CA ILE A 186 18.15 0.09 -1.18
C ILE A 186 18.61 0.12 0.27
N GLU A 187 19.30 1.19 0.67
CA GLU A 187 19.71 1.36 2.06
C GLU A 187 18.51 1.76 2.94
N PRO A 188 18.18 0.98 4.00
CA PRO A 188 17.06 1.29 4.88
C PRO A 188 17.23 2.63 5.59
N ARG A 189 16.27 3.54 5.36
CA ARG A 189 16.17 4.83 6.03
C ARG A 189 14.73 5.09 6.45
N LEU A 190 14.56 5.94 7.46
CA LEU A 190 13.27 6.52 7.82
C LEU A 190 13.11 7.84 7.08
N ILE A 191 11.91 8.10 6.59
CA ILE A 191 11.48 9.41 6.10
C ILE A 191 10.22 9.83 6.85
N PHE A 192 10.19 11.09 7.24
CA PHE A 192 9.06 11.72 7.90
C PHE A 192 8.47 12.77 6.97
N GLU A 193 7.18 12.67 6.72
CA GLU A 193 6.46 13.58 5.82
C GLU A 193 5.29 14.24 6.54
N LYS A 194 4.90 15.42 6.09
CA LYS A 194 3.67 16.06 6.56
C LYS A 194 2.48 15.14 6.30
N LEU A 195 1.62 14.95 7.30
CA LEU A 195 0.34 14.27 7.13
C LEU A 195 -0.55 15.12 6.22
N LEU A 196 -0.91 14.58 5.06
CA LEU A 196 -1.86 15.20 4.15
C LEU A 196 -3.28 14.80 4.54
N LEU A 197 -4.17 15.80 4.59
CA LEU A 197 -5.59 15.63 4.84
C LEU A 197 -6.37 16.36 3.74
N ASP A 198 -7.49 15.81 3.34
CA ASP A 198 -8.45 16.47 2.46
C ASP A 198 -9.24 17.57 3.20
N GLU A 199 -10.11 18.26 2.46
CA GLU A 199 -10.95 19.35 2.99
C GLU A 199 -11.89 18.89 4.12
N SER A 200 -12.16 17.59 4.24
CA SER A 200 -12.96 16.99 5.30
C SER A 200 -12.13 16.54 6.51
N GLY A 201 -10.81 16.77 6.48
CA GLY A 201 -9.88 16.35 7.52
C GLY A 201 -9.55 14.85 7.48
N LYS A 202 -9.82 14.15 6.37
CA LYS A 202 -9.54 12.73 6.20
C LYS A 202 -8.28 12.50 5.36
N VAL A 203 -7.69 11.32 5.49
CA VAL A 203 -6.57 10.90 4.63
C VAL A 203 -7.08 10.85 3.18
N PRO A 204 -6.41 11.54 2.23
CA PRO A 204 -6.85 11.62 0.85
C PRO A 204 -6.83 10.25 0.17
N LYS A 205 -7.65 10.11 -0.88
CA LYS A 205 -7.62 8.93 -1.75
C LYS A 205 -6.26 8.80 -2.44
N ASP A 206 -5.86 7.55 -2.64
CA ASP A 206 -4.61 7.17 -3.30
C ASP A 206 -4.93 6.86 -4.77
N TYR A 207 -4.55 7.77 -5.68
CA TYR A 207 -4.76 7.65 -7.12
C TYR A 207 -3.53 7.05 -7.77
N LYS A 208 -3.69 5.88 -8.40
CA LYS A 208 -2.58 5.10 -8.95
C LYS A 208 -2.66 5.04 -10.46
N PHE A 209 -1.82 5.83 -11.12
CA PHE A 209 -1.77 5.96 -12.57
C PHE A 209 -0.85 4.87 -13.13
N HIS A 210 -1.44 3.80 -13.64
CA HIS A 210 -0.76 2.77 -14.41
C HIS A 210 -0.43 3.32 -15.80
N CYS A 211 0.80 3.78 -15.99
CA CYS A 211 1.27 4.39 -17.22
C CYS A 211 1.97 3.34 -18.09
N PHE A 212 1.49 3.17 -19.31
CA PHE A 212 2.05 2.29 -20.32
C PHE A 212 2.61 3.12 -21.47
N GLN A 213 3.86 2.87 -21.85
CA GLN A 213 4.52 3.52 -22.97
C GLN A 213 5.13 2.46 -23.88
N LYS A 214 4.65 2.39 -25.11
CA LYS A 214 5.21 1.51 -26.12
C LYS A 214 5.78 2.36 -27.25
N PRO A 215 7.05 2.15 -27.65
CA PRO A 215 7.66 2.98 -28.69
C PRO A 215 6.82 2.99 -29.97
N GLY A 216 6.44 4.19 -30.43
CA GLY A 216 5.64 4.38 -31.64
C GLY A 216 4.13 4.31 -31.43
N GLU A 217 3.64 4.13 -30.21
CA GLU A 217 2.23 4.17 -29.84
C GLU A 217 1.96 5.30 -28.85
N GLU A 218 0.72 5.80 -28.82
CA GLU A 218 0.29 6.79 -27.81
C GLU A 218 0.32 6.17 -26.40
N PRO A 219 0.75 6.91 -25.36
CA PRO A 219 0.73 6.42 -24.00
C PRO A 219 -0.69 6.05 -23.54
N VAL A 220 -0.81 4.94 -22.81
CA VAL A 220 -2.09 4.50 -22.22
C VAL A 220 -2.01 4.63 -20.71
N ILE A 221 -3.09 5.14 -20.10
CA ILE A 221 -3.21 5.29 -18.64
C ILE A 221 -4.47 4.57 -18.17
N TYR A 222 -4.31 3.76 -17.12
CA TYR A 222 -5.42 3.33 -16.26
C TYR A 222 -5.22 3.89 -14.85
N ILE A 223 -6.31 4.29 -14.20
CA ILE A 223 -6.28 4.92 -12.87
C ILE A 223 -6.93 3.97 -11.88
N GLU A 224 -6.13 3.38 -10.98
CA GLU A 224 -6.61 2.57 -9.85
C GLU A 224 -6.86 3.50 -8.65
N ILE A 225 -8.06 3.41 -8.06
CA ILE A 225 -8.42 4.17 -6.85
C ILE A 225 -8.76 3.18 -5.76
N SER A 226 -8.11 3.32 -4.61
CA SER A 226 -8.38 2.48 -3.43
C SER A 226 -9.42 3.13 -2.54
N HIS A 227 -10.51 2.43 -2.28
CA HIS A 227 -11.57 2.82 -1.34
C HIS A 227 -11.35 2.10 -0.02
N ASP A 228 -11.62 2.80 1.09
CA ASP A 228 -11.69 2.21 2.43
C ASP A 228 -10.47 1.33 2.76
N ARG A 229 -9.26 1.88 2.50
CA ARG A 229 -7.96 1.19 2.59
C ARG A 229 -7.73 0.46 3.92
N PHE A 230 -8.40 0.88 4.98
CA PHE A 230 -8.25 0.37 6.34
C PHE A 230 -9.46 -0.45 6.83
N THR A 231 -10.52 -0.59 6.03
CA THR A 231 -11.74 -1.34 6.40
C THR A 231 -12.16 -2.29 5.27
N ASN A 232 -13.10 -1.90 4.40
CA ASN A 232 -13.67 -2.74 3.35
C ASN A 232 -13.02 -2.43 2.00
N TYR A 233 -11.73 -2.79 1.85
CA TYR A 233 -10.93 -2.49 0.66
C TYR A 233 -11.67 -2.85 -0.64
N ARG A 234 -11.89 -1.83 -1.46
CA ARG A 234 -12.38 -1.93 -2.84
C ARG A 234 -11.46 -1.12 -3.75
N VAL A 235 -11.37 -1.54 -5.00
CA VAL A 235 -10.55 -0.88 -6.01
C VAL A 235 -11.34 -0.72 -7.29
N ASP A 236 -11.42 0.52 -7.72
CA ASP A 236 -12.05 0.88 -8.98
C ASP A 236 -10.95 1.28 -9.97
N PHE A 237 -11.14 0.91 -11.23
CA PHE A 237 -10.24 1.28 -12.31
C PHE A 237 -10.98 2.17 -13.29
N TYR A 238 -10.33 3.24 -13.71
CA TYR A 238 -10.83 4.15 -14.72
C TYR A 238 -9.86 4.19 -15.90
N ASP A 239 -10.35 4.37 -17.12
CA ASP A 239 -9.51 4.78 -18.25
C ASP A 239 -9.20 6.29 -18.21
N SER A 240 -8.44 6.78 -19.18
CA SER A 240 -8.05 8.19 -19.28
C SER A 240 -9.22 9.15 -19.47
N ASP A 241 -10.35 8.67 -19.98
CA ASP A 241 -11.58 9.45 -20.17
C ASP A 241 -12.47 9.44 -18.93
N TRP A 242 -11.96 8.91 -17.81
CA TRP A 242 -12.68 8.74 -16.56
C TRP A 242 -13.90 7.82 -16.66
N LYS A 243 -13.84 6.81 -17.55
CA LYS A 243 -14.85 5.77 -17.60
C LYS A 243 -14.44 4.60 -16.74
N LEU A 244 -15.35 4.12 -15.89
CA LEU A 244 -15.14 2.93 -15.08
C LEU A 244 -14.91 1.71 -15.99
N VAL A 245 -13.80 1.01 -15.76
CA VAL A 245 -13.40 -0.20 -16.48
C VAL A 245 -13.17 -1.35 -15.53
N ARG A 246 -13.60 -2.54 -15.93
CA ARG A 246 -13.46 -3.74 -15.11
C ARG A 246 -12.11 -4.39 -15.35
N VAL A 247 -11.21 -4.22 -14.39
CA VAL A 247 -9.85 -4.79 -14.45
C VAL A 247 -9.70 -6.03 -13.56
N ARG A 248 -10.33 -6.02 -12.39
CA ARG A 248 -10.22 -7.09 -11.38
C ARG A 248 -11.56 -7.78 -11.16
N GLU A 249 -11.51 -8.90 -10.42
CA GLU A 249 -12.71 -9.63 -9.99
C GLU A 249 -13.76 -8.70 -9.35
N GLU A 250 -15.02 -8.83 -9.78
CA GLU A 250 -16.17 -7.99 -9.37
C GLU A 250 -16.30 -7.74 -7.89
N ARG A 251 -15.97 -8.73 -7.05
CA ARG A 251 -16.08 -8.61 -5.59
C ARG A 251 -15.18 -7.51 -5.00
N LEU A 252 -14.20 -7.03 -5.78
CA LEU A 252 -13.30 -5.96 -5.40
C LEU A 252 -13.75 -4.59 -5.95
N ASP A 253 -14.73 -4.54 -6.85
CA ASP A 253 -15.33 -3.32 -7.37
C ASP A 253 -16.23 -2.69 -6.28
N SER A 254 -16.11 -1.38 -6.10
CA SER A 254 -16.95 -0.66 -5.15
C SER A 254 -18.37 -0.47 -5.68
N GLY A 255 -18.53 -0.46 -7.02
CA GLY A 255 -19.77 -0.10 -7.71
C GLY A 255 -20.14 1.38 -7.56
N ILE A 256 -19.24 2.20 -7.00
CA ILE A 256 -19.47 3.63 -6.74
C ILE A 256 -18.77 4.42 -7.85
N GLU A 257 -19.57 5.03 -8.71
CA GLU A 257 -19.06 6.00 -9.67
C GLU A 257 -18.57 7.25 -8.92
N LEU A 258 -17.28 7.54 -9.03
CA LEU A 258 -16.69 8.73 -8.44
C LEU A 258 -16.78 9.91 -9.40
N GLU A 259 -17.01 11.10 -8.85
CA GLU A 259 -16.86 12.34 -9.61
C GLU A 259 -15.42 12.49 -10.11
N LYS A 260 -15.27 12.90 -11.37
CA LYS A 260 -13.98 13.17 -12.00
C LYS A 260 -13.26 14.28 -11.22
N PRO A 261 -12.05 14.06 -10.69
CA PRO A 261 -11.25 15.14 -10.10
C PRO A 261 -11.02 16.23 -11.14
N HIS A 262 -11.23 17.49 -10.77
CA HIS A 262 -11.08 18.62 -11.70
C HIS A 262 -9.62 18.78 -12.18
N ASN A 263 -8.65 18.36 -11.37
CA ASN A 263 -7.22 18.37 -11.70
C ASN A 263 -6.70 17.04 -12.27
N LEU A 264 -7.58 16.12 -12.70
CA LEU A 264 -7.16 14.81 -13.22
C LEU A 264 -6.26 14.94 -14.45
N ASP A 265 -6.60 15.80 -15.40
CA ASP A 265 -5.86 15.92 -16.66
C ASP A 265 -4.42 16.41 -16.37
N ALA A 266 -4.26 17.36 -15.45
CA ALA A 266 -2.95 17.77 -14.95
C ALA A 266 -2.20 16.62 -14.26
N ALA A 267 -2.88 15.81 -13.43
CA ALA A 267 -2.27 14.65 -12.79
C ALA A 267 -1.78 13.59 -13.80
N MET A 268 -2.56 13.34 -14.86
CA MET A 268 -2.17 12.45 -15.95
C MET A 268 -0.93 12.96 -16.70
N GLU A 269 -0.85 14.26 -17.00
CA GLU A 269 0.33 14.85 -17.61
C GLU A 269 1.59 14.69 -16.74
N LEU A 270 1.46 14.91 -15.42
CA LEU A 270 2.56 14.71 -14.47
C LEU A 270 2.97 13.23 -14.37
N ALA A 271 1.99 12.32 -14.37
CA ALA A 271 2.25 10.87 -14.38
C ALA A 271 3.04 10.46 -15.63
N LEU A 272 2.66 10.95 -16.81
CA LEU A 272 3.37 10.67 -18.07
C LEU A 272 4.77 11.28 -18.12
N LYS A 273 4.96 12.47 -17.54
CA LYS A 273 6.29 13.09 -17.40
C LYS A 273 7.21 12.20 -16.54
N LEU A 274 6.73 11.67 -15.43
CA LEU A 274 7.48 10.74 -14.57
C LEU A 274 7.65 9.35 -15.22
N ALA A 275 6.71 8.90 -16.03
CA ALA A 275 6.76 7.62 -16.71
C ALA A 275 7.70 7.59 -17.92
N ARG A 276 8.16 8.76 -18.39
CA ARG A 276 9.01 8.87 -19.58
C ARG A 276 10.27 8.00 -19.45
N GLY A 277 10.47 7.14 -20.45
CA GLY A 277 11.62 6.24 -20.52
C GLY A 277 11.39 4.87 -19.88
N PHE A 278 10.20 4.63 -19.32
CA PHE A 278 9.78 3.32 -18.83
C PHE A 278 8.65 2.79 -19.67
N SER A 279 8.76 1.54 -20.16
CA SER A 279 7.65 0.95 -20.92
C SER A 279 6.40 0.75 -20.06
N TYR A 280 6.59 0.60 -18.74
CA TYR A 280 5.50 0.60 -17.78
C TYR A 280 5.97 1.09 -16.40
N VAL A 281 5.21 1.96 -15.76
CA VAL A 281 5.35 2.29 -14.33
C VAL A 281 4.01 2.73 -13.76
N ARG A 282 3.74 2.38 -12.50
CA ARG A 282 2.62 2.94 -11.76
C ARG A 282 3.10 4.15 -10.95
N VAL A 283 2.46 5.29 -11.14
CA VAL A 283 2.74 6.54 -10.42
C VAL A 283 1.58 6.83 -9.51
N ASP A 284 1.86 6.99 -8.22
CA ASP A 284 0.83 7.22 -7.20
C ASP A 284 0.81 8.71 -6.82
N PHE A 285 -0.38 9.32 -6.80
CA PHE A 285 -0.60 10.71 -6.40
C PHE A 285 -1.73 10.84 -5.36
N TYR A 286 -1.63 11.88 -4.55
CA TYR A 286 -2.73 12.43 -3.75
C TYR A 286 -3.22 13.72 -4.42
N LEU A 287 -4.50 13.79 -4.73
CA LEU A 287 -5.16 14.98 -5.30
C LEU A 287 -5.93 15.68 -4.18
N ILE A 288 -5.55 16.91 -3.83
CA ILE A 288 -6.12 17.65 -2.69
C ILE A 288 -6.38 19.10 -3.10
N GLY A 289 -7.64 19.47 -3.28
CA GLY A 289 -7.98 20.74 -3.91
C GLY A 289 -7.28 20.85 -5.26
N ASP A 290 -6.54 21.94 -5.48
CA ASP A 290 -5.74 22.15 -6.70
C ASP A 290 -4.35 21.49 -6.66
N ASP A 291 -3.91 21.02 -5.49
CA ASP A 291 -2.57 20.45 -5.31
C ASP A 291 -2.51 18.97 -5.71
N ILE A 292 -1.37 18.58 -6.27
CA ILE A 292 -1.04 17.20 -6.67
C ILE A 292 0.25 16.79 -5.98
N TYR A 293 0.17 15.86 -5.03
CA TYR A 293 1.32 15.39 -4.27
C TYR A 293 1.73 13.97 -4.68
N PHE A 294 3.01 13.80 -5.02
CA PHE A 294 3.64 12.52 -5.31
C PHE A 294 3.62 11.59 -4.11
N GLY A 295 3.18 10.36 -4.33
CA GLY A 295 3.19 9.27 -3.36
C GLY A 295 4.36 8.32 -3.56
N GLU A 296 4.38 7.56 -4.65
CA GLU A 296 5.45 6.62 -5.01
C GLU A 296 5.47 6.28 -6.51
N MET A 297 6.60 5.75 -6.99
CA MET A 297 6.68 5.05 -8.27
C MET A 297 6.84 3.55 -8.01
N THR A 298 6.07 2.72 -8.72
CA THR A 298 6.07 1.27 -8.54
C THR A 298 6.26 0.54 -9.86
N PHE A 299 7.34 -0.24 -9.96
CA PHE A 299 7.73 -0.99 -11.17
C PHE A 299 7.24 -2.44 -11.17
N THR A 300 6.86 -2.99 -10.01
CA THR A 300 6.41 -4.38 -9.85
C THR A 300 5.13 -4.49 -8.99
N PRO A 301 4.04 -3.79 -9.37
CA PRO A 301 2.83 -3.76 -8.56
C PRO A 301 2.26 -5.15 -8.32
N MET A 302 1.69 -5.35 -7.13
CA MET A 302 1.14 -6.63 -6.68
C MET A 302 2.14 -7.80 -6.78
N ALA A 303 3.43 -7.50 -6.91
CA ALA A 303 4.49 -8.46 -7.22
C ALA A 303 4.18 -9.39 -8.41
N GLY A 304 3.44 -8.92 -9.42
CA GLY A 304 3.04 -9.74 -10.58
C GLY A 304 2.06 -10.85 -10.22
N LEU A 305 1.21 -10.61 -9.22
CA LEU A 305 0.15 -11.51 -8.77
C LEU A 305 -1.22 -10.80 -8.78
N MET A 306 -1.42 -9.84 -9.68
CA MET A 306 -2.69 -9.15 -9.82
C MET A 306 -3.76 -10.12 -10.33
N LYS A 307 -4.92 -10.11 -9.69
CA LYS A 307 -6.08 -10.91 -10.10
C LYS A 307 -6.94 -10.14 -11.11
N PHE A 308 -6.56 -10.25 -12.38
CA PHE A 308 -7.39 -9.78 -13.48
C PHE A 308 -8.69 -10.58 -13.55
N ASP A 309 -9.74 -9.95 -14.06
CA ASP A 309 -11.05 -10.59 -14.25
C ASP A 309 -10.99 -11.76 -15.25
N SER A 310 -10.08 -11.69 -16.22
CA SER A 310 -9.78 -12.77 -17.16
C SER A 310 -8.31 -12.82 -17.55
N ARG A 311 -7.88 -13.96 -18.12
CA ARG A 311 -6.51 -14.12 -18.66
C ARG A 311 -6.31 -13.24 -19.88
N GLU A 312 -7.34 -13.10 -20.71
CA GLU A 312 -7.33 -12.27 -21.91
C GLU A 312 -7.05 -10.81 -21.54
N LEU A 313 -7.57 -10.32 -20.40
CA LEU A 313 -7.29 -8.98 -19.93
C LEU A 313 -5.87 -8.82 -19.39
N ASP A 314 -5.33 -9.82 -18.69
CA ASP A 314 -3.93 -9.88 -18.29
C ASP A 314 -3.00 -9.84 -19.52
N GLU A 315 -3.37 -10.53 -20.61
CA GLU A 315 -2.67 -10.48 -21.91
C GLU A 315 -2.81 -9.12 -22.61
N GLN A 316 -3.98 -8.50 -22.59
CA GLN A 316 -4.20 -7.16 -23.15
C GLN A 316 -3.31 -6.13 -22.45
N TRP A 317 -3.30 -6.11 -21.11
CA TRP A 317 -2.40 -5.23 -20.35
C TRP A 317 -0.93 -5.56 -20.59
N GLY A 318 -0.60 -6.85 -20.75
CA GLY A 318 0.73 -7.29 -21.13
C GLY A 318 1.17 -6.76 -22.50
N ALA A 319 0.27 -6.58 -23.45
CA ALA A 319 0.58 -6.08 -24.79
C ALA A 319 0.88 -4.56 -24.84
N LEU A 320 0.54 -3.81 -23.79
CA LEU A 320 0.70 -2.36 -23.71
C LEU A 320 2.15 -1.91 -23.39
N PHE A 321 3.03 -2.83 -23.00
CA PHE A 321 4.40 -2.50 -22.64
C PHE A 321 5.37 -3.64 -22.92
N ASP A 322 6.64 -3.31 -23.16
CA ASP A 322 7.70 -4.29 -23.39
C ASP A 322 8.37 -4.77 -22.10
#